data_AF-A0A0Q6BFG1-F1
#
_entry.id   AF-A0A0Q6BFG1-F1
#
_cell.length_a   1.000
_cell.length_b   1.000
_cell.length_c   1.000
_cell.angle_alpha   90.00
_cell.angle_beta   90.00
_cell.angle_gamma   90.00
#
_symmetry.space_group_name_H-M   'P 1'
#
loop_
_entity.id
_entity.type
_entity.pdbx_description
1 polymer ?
#
loop_
_entity_poly.entity_id
_entity_poly.type
_entity_poly.pdbx_seq_one_letter_code
_entity_poly.pdbx_strand_id
1 'polypeptide(L)'
;MTSTILAYTVPFTLDRSRAPRVYRLVNDSPETVTGIRVTLVGTGLLVPVATTRLDPGDSVDLCVLGVELTRSAIAVVRWFRPDGDEYLWRFSF
;
A
#
# COMPACT_ATOMS: atom_id res chain seq x y z
N MET A 1 -3.13 16.49 29.90
CA MET A 1 -4.29 15.78 29.31
C MET A 1 -3.74 14.67 28.43
N THR A 2 -4.01 13.41 28.76
CA THR A 2 -3.53 12.26 27.98
C THR A 2 -4.41 12.10 26.75
N SER A 3 -3.92 12.58 25.60
CA SER A 3 -4.55 12.35 24.30
C SER A 3 -4.43 10.86 23.97
N THR A 4 -5.53 10.12 24.09
CA THR A 4 -5.55 8.69 23.75
C THR A 4 -5.90 8.58 22.28
N ILE A 5 -5.05 7.91 21.50
CA ILE A 5 -5.24 7.71 20.05
C ILE A 5 -5.63 6.25 19.84
N LEU A 6 -6.71 6.01 19.09
CA LEU A 6 -7.11 4.67 18.68
C LEU A 6 -6.23 4.19 17.53
N ALA A 7 -5.85 2.92 17.56
CA ALA A 7 -5.15 2.30 16.44
C ALA A 7 -6.05 2.33 15.19
N TYR A 8 -5.48 2.76 14.07
CA TYR A 8 -6.17 2.83 12.79
C TYR A 8 -6.08 1.48 12.06
N THR A 9 -7.22 1.02 11.54
CA THR A 9 -7.26 -0.15 10.67
C THR A 9 -6.71 0.21 9.29
N VAL A 10 -5.76 -0.58 8.79
CA VAL A 10 -5.22 -0.41 7.44
C VAL A 10 -6.36 -0.50 6.42
N PRO A 11 -6.53 0.48 5.51
CA PRO A 11 -7.72 0.59 4.66
C PRO A 11 -7.64 -0.29 3.41
N PHE A 12 -6.57 -1.06 3.24
CA PHE A 12 -6.26 -1.73 2.00
C PHE A 12 -6.40 -3.24 2.08
N THR A 13 -7.00 -3.81 1.03
CA THR A 13 -6.91 -5.23 0.70
C THR A 13 -5.87 -5.41 -0.40
N LEU A 14 -5.03 -6.45 -0.28
CA LEU A 14 -4.06 -6.82 -1.31
C LEU A 14 -4.52 -8.08 -2.05
N ASP A 15 -4.95 -7.89 -3.29
CA ASP A 15 -5.27 -8.97 -4.21
C ASP A 15 -3.98 -9.51 -4.87
N ARG A 16 -3.75 -10.80 -4.67
CA ARG A 16 -2.59 -11.56 -5.15
C ARG A 16 -2.91 -12.50 -6.33
N SER A 17 -4.11 -12.41 -6.91
CA SER A 17 -4.56 -13.29 -8.00
C SER A 17 -3.64 -13.26 -9.23
N ARG A 18 -2.90 -12.16 -9.44
CA ARG A 18 -1.94 -11.96 -10.55
C ARG A 18 -0.48 -11.96 -10.11
N ALA A 19 -0.20 -12.42 -8.90
CA ALA A 19 1.16 -12.63 -8.41
C ALA A 19 1.92 -13.65 -9.30
N PRO A 20 3.26 -13.58 -9.38
CA PRO A 20 4.17 -12.73 -8.60
C PRO A 20 4.51 -11.39 -9.27
N ARG A 21 3.97 -11.09 -10.46
CA ARG A 21 4.37 -9.92 -11.25
C ARG A 21 3.49 -8.70 -10.99
N VAL A 22 2.21 -8.92 -10.71
CA VAL A 22 1.24 -7.85 -10.49
C VAL A 22 0.46 -8.13 -9.22
N TYR A 23 0.46 -7.15 -8.33
CA TYR A 23 -0.37 -7.13 -7.13
C TYR A 23 -1.37 -6.00 -7.27
N ARG A 24 -2.57 -6.13 -6.72
CA ARG A 24 -3.55 -5.04 -6.74
C ARG A 24 -3.85 -4.60 -5.32
N LEU A 25 -3.60 -3.31 -5.07
CA LEU A 25 -3.97 -2.66 -3.83
C LEU A 25 -5.35 -2.03 -4.01
N VAL A 26 -6.33 -2.45 -3.22
CA VAL A 26 -7.71 -1.94 -3.26
C VAL A 26 -7.99 -1.17 -1.98
N ASN A 27 -8.57 0.01 -2.07
CA ASN A 27 -9.12 0.70 -0.90
C ASN A 27 -10.48 0.06 -0.55
N ASP A 28 -10.50 -0.76 0.49
CA ASP A 28 -11.69 -1.48 0.96
C ASP A 28 -12.33 -0.79 2.17
N SER A 29 -11.88 0.42 2.49
CA SER A 29 -12.40 1.25 3.56
C SER A 29 -13.46 2.23 3.03
N PRO A 30 -14.31 2.80 3.91
CA PRO A 30 -15.24 3.86 3.52
C PRO A 30 -14.56 5.23 3.36
N GLU A 31 -13.26 5.35 3.62
CA GLU A 31 -12.53 6.62 3.58
C GLU A 31 -11.77 6.78 2.25
N THR A 32 -11.86 7.96 1.63
CA THR A 32 -10.89 8.33 0.59
C THR A 32 -9.52 8.54 1.24
N VAL A 33 -8.49 7.91 0.66
CA VAL A 33 -7.09 8.13 1.06
C VAL A 33 -6.32 8.85 -0.04
N THR A 34 -5.29 9.60 0.35
CA THR A 34 -4.52 10.44 -0.58
C THR A 34 -3.02 10.24 -0.44
N GLY A 35 -2.26 10.74 -1.42
CA GLY A 35 -0.80 10.71 -1.41
C GLY A 35 -0.20 9.30 -1.38
N ILE A 36 -0.87 8.35 -2.04
CA ILE A 36 -0.46 6.94 -2.05
C ILE A 36 0.90 6.83 -2.74
N ARG A 37 1.83 6.19 -2.03
CA ARG A 37 3.15 5.83 -2.52
C ARG A 37 3.45 4.40 -2.10
N VAL A 38 3.97 3.61 -3.04
CA VAL A 38 4.48 2.27 -2.75
C VAL A 38 5.96 2.24 -3.03
N THR A 39 6.73 1.80 -2.05
CA THR A 39 8.19 1.70 -2.13
C THR A 39 8.61 0.25 -1.93
N LEU A 40 9.52 -0.23 -2.77
CA LEU A 40 10.17 -1.53 -2.58
C LEU A 40 11.34 -1.34 -1.61
N VAL A 41 11.40 -2.17 -0.57
CA VAL A 41 12.55 -2.27 0.34
C VAL A 41 13.16 -3.65 0.14
N GLY A 42 14.38 -3.70 -0.42
CA GLY A 42 15.09 -4.94 -0.74
C GLY A 42 15.49 -5.05 -2.21
N THR A 43 15.76 -6.27 -2.66
CA THR A 43 16.23 -6.51 -4.04
C THR A 43 15.06 -6.65 -5.01
N GLY A 44 15.07 -5.84 -6.07
CA GLY A 44 14.10 -5.87 -7.16
C GLY A 44 13.81 -4.47 -7.69
N LEU A 45 12.77 -4.38 -8.50
CA LEU A 45 12.22 -3.14 -9.03
C LEU A 45 10.71 -3.14 -8.84
N LEU A 46 10.18 -2.04 -8.32
CA LEU A 46 8.75 -1.74 -8.33
C LEU A 46 8.54 -0.56 -9.26
N VAL A 47 7.66 -0.70 -10.25
CA VAL A 47 7.29 0.41 -11.12
C VAL A 47 6.64 1.47 -10.24
N PRO A 48 7.12 2.73 -10.23
CA PRO A 48 6.64 3.74 -9.32
C PRO A 48 5.12 3.88 -9.37
N VAL A 49 4.49 3.60 -8.25
CA VAL A 49 3.05 3.82 -8.10
C VAL A 49 2.85 5.11 -7.35
N ALA A 50 2.41 6.10 -8.12
CA ALA A 50 2.16 7.45 -7.65
C ALA A 50 0.69 7.82 -7.91
N THR A 51 -0.20 7.30 -7.07
CA THR A 51 -1.63 7.65 -7.12
C THR A 51 -1.91 8.74 -6.09
N THR A 52 -2.48 9.85 -6.53
CA THR A 52 -2.77 10.99 -5.65
C THR A 52 -3.97 10.75 -4.74
N ARG A 53 -4.91 9.90 -5.14
CA ARG A 53 -6.18 9.62 -4.46
C ARG A 53 -6.70 8.22 -4.80
N LEU A 54 -7.20 7.49 -3.80
CA LEU A 54 -8.01 6.29 -3.98
C LEU A 54 -9.32 6.48 -3.23
N ASP A 55 -10.44 6.52 -3.96
CA ASP A 55 -11.78 6.48 -3.37
C ASP A 55 -12.14 5.07 -2.89
N PRO A 56 -13.18 4.89 -2.07
CA PRO A 56 -13.66 3.56 -1.67
C PRO A 56 -13.95 2.68 -2.89
N GLY A 57 -13.35 1.49 -2.93
CA GLY A 57 -13.43 0.53 -4.04
C GLY A 57 -12.42 0.77 -5.17
N ASP A 58 -11.75 1.93 -5.23
CA ASP A 58 -10.70 2.16 -6.21
C ASP A 58 -9.48 1.28 -5.94
N SER A 59 -8.72 1.03 -7.00
CA SER A 59 -7.52 0.20 -6.90
C SER A 59 -6.37 0.73 -7.73
N VAL A 60 -5.18 0.28 -7.37
CA VAL A 60 -3.97 0.50 -8.16
C VAL A 60 -3.19 -0.79 -8.32
N ASP A 61 -2.70 -1.02 -9.54
CA ASP A 61 -1.86 -2.15 -9.87
C ASP A 61 -0.40 -1.83 -9.55
N LEU A 62 0.25 -2.74 -8.83
CA LEU A 62 1.65 -2.70 -8.45
C LEU A 62 2.41 -3.72 -9.29
N CYS A 63 3.22 -3.23 -10.24
CA CYS A 63 4.06 -4.09 -11.06
C CYS A 63 5.44 -4.25 -10.42
N VAL A 64 5.84 -5.50 -10.18
CA VAL A 64 7.11 -5.81 -9.51
C VAL A 64 7.92 -6.79 -10.34
N LEU A 65 9.21 -6.51 -10.44
CA LEU A 65 10.20 -7.33 -11.13
C LEU A 65 11.33 -7.65 -10.17
N GLY A 66 11.64 -8.94 -10.00
CA GLY A 66 12.72 -9.36 -9.12
C GLY A 66 12.80 -10.88 -9.02
N VAL A 67 13.94 -11.37 -8.56
CA VAL A 67 14.19 -12.77 -8.26
C VAL A 67 14.03 -12.97 -6.76
N GLU A 68 13.35 -14.04 -6.34
CA GLU A 68 13.17 -14.40 -4.93
C GLU A 68 12.60 -13.29 -4.02
N LEU A 69 11.67 -12.48 -4.56
CA LEU A 69 11.04 -11.35 -3.84
C LEU A 69 10.51 -11.71 -2.44
N THR A 70 9.99 -12.92 -2.27
CA THR A 70 9.46 -13.43 -0.98
C THR A 70 10.53 -13.54 0.12
N ARG A 71 11.82 -13.60 -0.25
CA ARG A 71 12.97 -13.74 0.66
C ARG A 71 13.79 -12.46 0.76
N SER A 72 13.79 -11.62 -0.27
CA SER A 72 14.72 -10.49 -0.39
C SER A 72 14.05 -9.12 -0.40
N ALA A 73 12.71 -9.02 -0.41
CA ALA A 73 12.03 -7.74 -0.49
C ALA A 73 10.66 -7.69 0.20
N ILE A 74 10.26 -6.47 0.55
CA ILE A 74 8.89 -6.13 0.96
C ILE A 74 8.42 -4.88 0.21
N ALA A 75 7.12 -4.68 0.13
CA ALA A 75 6.54 -3.40 -0.26
C ALA A 75 6.06 -2.65 0.98
N VAL A 76 6.31 -1.34 1.00
CA VAL A 76 5.77 -0.42 2.00
C VAL A 76 4.83 0.54 1.29
N VAL A 77 3.57 0.51 1.68
CA VAL A 77 2.51 1.43 1.25
C VAL A 77 2.45 2.58 2.25
N ARG A 78 2.47 3.81 1.75
CA ARG A 78 2.33 5.06 2.49
C ARG A 78 1.14 5.83 1.96
N TRP A 79 0.33 6.41 2.84
CA TRP A 79 -0.82 7.25 2.48
C TRP A 79 -1.14 8.27 3.58
N PHE A 80 -2.02 9.21 3.25
CA PHE A 80 -2.64 10.13 4.19
C PHE A 80 -4.14 9.88 4.30
N ARG A 81 -4.65 9.95 5.53
CA ARG A 81 -6.09 9.97 5.81
C ARG A 81 -6.68 11.38 5.60
N PRO A 82 -8.02 11.52 5.62
CA PRO A 82 -8.68 12.82 5.52
C PRO A 82 -8.32 13.81 6.65
N ASP A 83 -7.92 13.30 7.82
CA ASP A 83 -7.45 14.09 8.96
C ASP A 83 -6.02 14.65 8.75
N GLY A 84 -5.32 14.22 7.69
CA GLY A 84 -3.96 14.63 7.36
C GLY A 84 -2.87 13.77 8.00
N ASP A 85 -3.22 12.80 8.84
CA ASP A 85 -2.25 11.92 9.46
C ASP A 85 -1.69 10.92 8.43
N GLU A 86 -0.39 10.68 8.55
CA GLU A 86 0.37 9.76 7.70
C GLU A 86 0.40 8.35 8.29
N TYR A 87 0.15 7.36 7.45
CA TYR A 87 0.19 5.95 7.84
C TYR A 87 1.02 5.13 6.86
N LEU A 88 1.59 4.04 7.40
CA LEU A 88 2.38 3.08 6.66
C LEU A 88 1.89 1.66 6.94
N TRP A 89 1.91 0.84 5.91
CA TRP A 89 1.62 -0.58 5.98
C TRP A 89 2.58 -1.34 5.08
N ARG A 90 3.10 -2.48 5.57
CA ARG A 90 3.99 -3.34 4.79
C ARG A 90 3.32 -4.65 4.41
N PHE A 91 3.67 -5.17 3.24
CA PHE A 91 3.34 -6.54 2.86
C PHE A 91 4.54 -7.26 2.23
N SER A 92 4.55 -8.58 2.39
CA SER A 92 5.47 -9.48 1.72
C SER A 92 4.86 -9.97 0.40
N PHE A 93 5.73 -10.21 -0.58
CA PHE A 93 5.38 -10.71 -1.91
C PHE A 93 4.95 -12.17 -1.90
#